data_AF-A0A5C3KX28-F1
#
_entry.id   AF-A0A5C3KX28-F1
#
_cell.length_a   1.000
_cell.length_b   1.000
_cell.length_c   1.000
_cell.angle_alpha   90.00
_cell.angle_beta   90.00
_cell.angle_gamma   90.00
#
_symmetry.space_group_name_H-M   'P 1'
#
loop_
_entity.id
_entity.type
_entity.pdbx_description
1 polymer ?
#
loop_
_entity_poly.entity_id
_entity_poly.type
_entity_poly.pdbx_seq_one_letter_code
_entity_poly.pdbx_strand_id
1 'polypeptide(L)'
;IPKENIPEPSKSLADTLNITPTSENEALLLAALQDLAKKHHALTDRVAALQAGQILNEAYCGKLRKRLALKEATKKPNPGAGRILGDGLPHMLTGDAFVDQVRKSAEAQKEKEAEAD
;
A
#
# COMPACT_ATOMS: atom_id res chain seq x y z
N ILE A 1 -23.17 33.50 38.58
CA ILE A 1 -22.09 32.85 37.80
C ILE A 1 -21.65 33.84 36.74
N PRO A 2 -20.41 34.36 36.78
CA PRO A 2 -19.92 35.28 35.76
C PRO A 2 -19.85 34.55 34.41
N LYS A 3 -20.36 35.20 33.36
CA LYS A 3 -20.25 34.71 31.99
C LYS A 3 -18.84 34.98 31.49
N GLU A 4 -17.87 34.16 31.91
CA GLU A 4 -16.53 34.20 31.34
C GLU A 4 -16.55 33.60 29.93
N ASN A 5 -16.57 34.51 28.96
CA ASN A 5 -15.84 34.45 27.69
C ASN A 5 -15.78 33.06 27.02
N ILE A 6 -16.88 32.66 26.38
CA ILE A 6 -16.86 31.58 25.39
C ILE A 6 -16.15 32.16 24.16
N PRO A 7 -14.98 31.65 23.73
CA PRO A 7 -14.39 32.10 22.48
C PRO A 7 -15.36 31.76 21.34
N GLU A 8 -15.82 32.80 20.64
CA GLU A 8 -16.69 32.68 19.47
C GLU A 8 -16.09 31.73 18.43
N PRO A 9 -16.93 31.03 17.64
CA PRO A 9 -16.48 30.07 16.64
C PRO A 9 -15.46 30.73 15.70
N SER A 10 -14.30 30.06 15.58
CA SER A 10 -13.12 30.54 14.88
C SER A 10 -13.48 31.10 13.50
N LYS A 11 -13.14 32.39 13.29
CA LYS A 11 -13.08 33.02 11.97
C LYS A 11 -12.35 32.09 11.00
N SER A 12 -12.77 32.05 9.74
CA SER A 12 -12.14 31.15 8.76
C SER A 12 -10.64 31.46 8.69
N LEU A 13 -9.79 30.44 8.45
CA LEU A 13 -8.35 30.67 8.28
C LEU A 13 -8.08 31.69 7.16
N ALA A 14 -8.94 31.73 6.14
CA ALA A 14 -8.88 32.72 5.08
C ALA A 14 -9.15 34.14 5.60
N ASP A 15 -10.05 34.29 6.58
CA ASP A 15 -10.37 35.60 7.18
C ASP A 15 -9.21 36.13 8.02
N THR A 16 -8.46 35.24 8.67
CA THR A 16 -7.27 35.60 9.47
C THR A 16 -6.05 35.92 8.61
N LEU A 17 -5.92 35.29 7.44
CA LEU A 17 -4.86 35.59 6.47
C LEU A 17 -4.99 36.97 5.80
N ASN A 18 -6.19 37.56 5.80
CA ASN A 18 -6.51 38.83 5.16
C ASN A 18 -6.45 40.05 6.10
N ILE A 19 -6.04 39.86 7.35
CA ILE A 19 -5.95 40.96 8.33
C ILE A 19 -4.77 41.88 7.96
N THR A 20 -5.01 43.19 7.97
CA THR A 20 -3.92 44.19 7.87
C THR A 20 -3.21 44.29 9.21
N PRO A 21 -1.92 43.93 9.31
CA PRO A 21 -1.19 44.02 10.57
C PRO A 21 -1.01 45.47 11.01
N THR A 22 -1.20 45.72 12.31
CA THR A 22 -1.05 47.05 12.91
C THR A 22 0.30 47.19 13.63
N SER A 23 0.90 46.05 14.02
CA SER A 23 2.18 45.95 14.72
C SER A 23 3.18 45.06 13.98
N GLU A 24 4.48 45.30 14.14
CA GLU A 24 5.55 44.48 13.54
C GLU A 24 5.45 42.99 13.94
N ASN A 25 5.08 42.71 15.19
CA ASN A 25 4.91 41.35 15.68
C ASN A 25 3.74 40.64 14.98
N GLU A 26 2.66 41.36 14.68
CA GLU A 26 1.51 40.82 13.95
C GLU A 26 1.90 40.53 12.50
N ALA A 27 2.72 41.39 11.88
CA ALA A 27 3.24 41.16 10.54
C ALA A 27 4.11 39.89 10.47
N LEU A 28 5.00 39.68 11.46
CA LEU A 28 5.80 38.46 11.57
C LEU A 28 4.94 37.20 11.77
N LEU A 29 3.93 37.28 12.63
CA LEU A 29 3.03 36.15 12.87
C LEU A 29 2.18 35.81 11.63
N LEU A 30 1.67 36.82 10.92
CA LEU A 30 0.93 36.61 9.67
C LEU A 30 1.82 35.99 8.58
N ALA A 31 3.07 36.43 8.46
CA ALA A 31 4.02 35.82 7.52
C ALA A 31 4.27 34.33 7.85
N ALA A 32 4.50 34.01 9.12
CA ALA A 32 4.67 32.63 9.57
C ALA A 32 3.42 31.77 9.32
N LEU A 33 2.22 32.34 9.53
CA LEU A 33 0.95 31.66 9.31
C LEU A 33 0.70 31.41 7.81
N GLN A 34 0.99 32.38 6.94
CA GLN A 34 0.94 32.21 5.49
C GLN A 34 1.86 31.09 5.00
N ASP A 35 3.09 31.05 5.49
CA ASP A 35 4.06 30.02 5.13
C ASP A 35 3.62 28.63 5.63
N LEU A 36 3.06 28.57 6.83
CA LEU A 36 2.51 27.33 7.36
C LEU A 36 1.31 26.85 6.53
N ALA A 37 0.40 27.75 6.15
CA ALA A 37 -0.77 27.42 5.35
C ALA A 37 -0.36 26.88 3.97
N LYS A 38 0.62 27.52 3.30
CA LYS A 38 1.17 27.04 2.02
C LYS A 38 1.79 25.64 2.16
N LYS A 39 2.58 25.42 3.20
CA LYS A 39 3.20 24.11 3.47
C LYS A 39 2.15 23.04 3.75
N HIS A 40 1.14 23.36 4.56
CA HIS A 40 0.05 22.46 4.86
C HIS A 40 -0.70 22.06 3.59
N HIS A 41 -1.03 23.03 2.73
CA HIS A 41 -1.72 22.76 1.47
C HIS A 41 -0.88 21.87 0.53
N ALA A 42 0.43 22.14 0.42
CA ALA A 42 1.32 21.29 -0.37
C ALA A 42 1.41 19.85 0.18
N LEU A 43 1.38 19.68 1.50
CA LEU A 43 1.36 18.36 2.14
C LEU A 43 0.03 17.65 1.90
N THR A 44 -1.11 18.34 2.01
CA THR A 44 -2.42 17.72 1.73
C THR A 44 -2.51 17.25 0.28
N ASP A 45 -2.04 18.05 -0.67
CA ASP A 45 -2.05 17.69 -2.09
C ASP A 45 -1.15 16.48 -2.36
N ARG A 46 0.03 16.43 -1.72
CA ARG A 46 0.94 15.30 -1.81
C ARG A 46 0.33 14.02 -1.21
N VAL A 47 -0.34 14.13 -0.06
CA VAL A 47 -1.02 12.99 0.57
C VAL A 47 -2.14 12.47 -0.34
N ALA A 48 -2.95 13.35 -0.92
CA ALA A 48 -4.00 12.96 -1.86
C ALA A 48 -3.42 12.22 -3.08
N ALA A 49 -2.32 12.71 -3.65
CA ALA A 49 -1.63 12.05 -4.77
C ALA A 49 -1.08 10.66 -4.37
N LEU A 50 -0.48 10.54 -3.18
CA LEU A 50 0.02 9.26 -2.67
C LEU A 50 -1.11 8.25 -2.44
N GLN A 51 -2.23 8.67 -1.86
CA GLN A 51 -3.39 7.83 -1.65
C GLN A 51 -3.99 7.35 -2.98
N ALA A 52 -4.14 8.24 -3.95
CA ALA A 52 -4.59 7.88 -5.29
C ALA A 52 -3.65 6.86 -5.95
N GLY A 53 -2.34 7.05 -5.84
CA GLY A 53 -1.33 6.11 -6.32
C GLY A 53 -1.40 4.75 -5.64
N GLN A 54 -1.60 4.72 -4.31
CA GLN A 54 -1.75 3.47 -3.55
C GLN A 54 -2.97 2.67 -3.99
N ILE A 55 -4.13 3.31 -4.13
CA ILE A 55 -5.37 2.66 -4.60
C ILE A 55 -5.18 2.06 -6.00
N LEU A 56 -4.56 2.83 -6.91
CA LEU A 56 -4.29 2.36 -8.26
C LEU A 56 -3.33 1.17 -8.29
N ASN A 57 -2.26 1.24 -7.49
CA ASN A 57 -1.27 0.17 -7.36
C ASN A 57 -1.91 -1.10 -6.79
N GLU A 58 -2.78 -0.98 -5.79
CA GLU A 58 -3.50 -2.11 -5.21
C GLU A 58 -4.42 -2.77 -6.25
N ALA A 59 -5.19 -1.96 -6.98
CA ALA A 59 -6.07 -2.45 -8.05
C ALA A 59 -5.27 -3.15 -9.16
N TYR A 60 -4.11 -2.60 -9.54
CA TYR A 60 -3.23 -3.21 -10.54
C TYR A 60 -2.63 -4.53 -10.04
N CYS A 61 -2.03 -4.52 -8.86
CA CYS A 61 -1.45 -5.72 -8.23
C CYS A 61 -2.49 -6.82 -8.05
N GLY A 62 -3.72 -6.46 -7.67
CA GLY A 62 -4.84 -7.41 -7.58
C GLY A 62 -5.16 -8.06 -8.93
N LYS A 63 -5.22 -7.29 -10.01
CA LYS A 63 -5.42 -7.83 -11.38
C LYS A 63 -4.25 -8.71 -11.82
N LEU A 64 -3.01 -8.30 -11.53
CA LEU A 64 -1.82 -9.04 -11.89
C LEU A 64 -1.76 -10.39 -11.17
N ARG A 65 -2.00 -10.42 -9.86
CA ARG A 65 -2.07 -11.65 -9.05
C ARG A 65 -3.11 -12.62 -9.61
N LYS A 66 -4.32 -12.14 -9.94
CA LYS A 66 -5.35 -12.99 -10.56
C LYS A 66 -4.91 -13.58 -11.90
N ARG A 67 -4.25 -12.79 -12.74
CA ARG A 67 -3.73 -13.27 -14.04
C ARG A 67 -2.62 -14.31 -13.87
N LEU A 68 -1.75 -14.13 -12.88
CA LEU A 68 -0.70 -15.09 -12.55
C LEU A 68 -1.30 -16.39 -12.03
N ALA A 69 -2.21 -16.33 -11.05
CA ALA A 69 -2.90 -17.51 -10.53
C ALA A 69 -3.65 -18.29 -11.62
N LEU A 70 -4.29 -17.60 -12.57
CA LEU A 70 -4.93 -18.27 -13.72
C LEU A 70 -3.92 -18.95 -14.65
N LYS A 71 -2.78 -18.32 -14.92
CA LYS A 71 -1.70 -18.92 -15.72
C LYS A 71 -1.10 -20.14 -15.03
N GLU A 72 -0.91 -20.07 -13.72
CA GLU A 72 -0.45 -21.17 -12.88
C GLU A 72 -1.45 -22.33 -12.93
N ALA A 73 -2.75 -22.07 -12.76
CA ALA A 73 -3.77 -23.11 -12.79
C ALA A 73 -3.97 -23.77 -14.17
N THR A 74 -3.67 -23.07 -15.26
CA THR A 74 -3.92 -23.57 -16.64
C THR A 74 -2.71 -24.27 -17.26
N LYS A 75 -1.52 -24.13 -16.67
CA LYS A 75 -0.31 -24.74 -17.22
C LYS A 75 -0.22 -26.19 -16.77
N LYS A 76 -0.13 -27.10 -17.75
CA LYS A 76 0.00 -28.53 -17.47
C LYS A 76 1.36 -28.81 -16.80
N PRO A 77 1.39 -29.69 -15.77
CA PRO A 77 2.65 -30.13 -15.19
C PRO A 77 3.47 -30.85 -16.26
N ASN A 78 4.75 -30.51 -16.38
CA ASN A 78 5.71 -31.21 -17.20
C ASN A 78 6.48 -32.20 -16.31
N PRO A 79 6.19 -33.51 -16.38
CA PRO A 79 6.60 -34.48 -15.36
C PRO A 79 8.11 -34.83 -15.32
N GLY A 80 8.96 -34.15 -16.10
CA GLY A 80 10.36 -34.53 -16.31
C GLY A 80 11.45 -33.61 -15.70
N ALA A 81 11.12 -32.54 -14.98
CA ALA A 81 12.10 -31.50 -14.67
C ALA A 81 12.66 -31.47 -13.23
N GLY A 82 12.37 -32.46 -12.36
CA GLY A 82 12.82 -32.42 -10.96
C GLY A 82 12.28 -31.21 -10.18
N ARG A 83 11.14 -30.65 -10.61
CA ARG A 83 10.54 -29.43 -10.04
C ARG A 83 9.40 -29.80 -9.10
N ILE A 84 9.40 -29.17 -7.92
CA ILE A 84 8.39 -29.32 -6.85
C ILE A 84 6.94 -29.10 -7.35
N LEU A 85 6.74 -28.19 -8.31
CA LEU A 85 5.42 -27.84 -8.86
C LEU A 85 5.16 -28.36 -10.28
N GLY A 86 6.12 -29.07 -10.91
CA GLY A 86 5.97 -29.72 -12.22
C GLY A 86 5.76 -28.80 -13.44
N ASP A 87 5.04 -27.69 -13.31
CA ASP A 87 4.69 -26.74 -14.37
C ASP A 87 5.79 -25.70 -14.68
N GLY A 88 6.74 -25.58 -13.76
CA GLY A 88 7.89 -24.71 -13.85
C GLY A 88 7.59 -23.22 -13.73
N LEU A 89 6.43 -22.84 -13.18
CA LEU A 89 6.11 -21.46 -12.84
C LEU A 89 6.45 -21.16 -11.37
N PRO A 90 6.82 -19.92 -11.03
CA PRO A 90 6.89 -19.49 -9.64
C PRO A 90 5.46 -19.36 -9.08
N HIS A 91 5.12 -20.14 -8.05
CA HIS A 91 3.84 -20.03 -7.33
C HIS A 91 4.02 -19.26 -6.03
N MET A 92 3.02 -18.44 -5.69
CA MET A 92 2.92 -17.79 -4.39
C MET A 92 2.31 -18.76 -3.37
N LEU A 93 3.16 -19.50 -2.66
CA LEU A 93 2.75 -20.41 -1.58
C LEU A 93 2.93 -19.74 -0.22
N THR A 94 1.98 -19.97 0.69
CA THR A 94 2.18 -19.71 2.13
C THR A 94 3.18 -20.74 2.69
N GLY A 95 3.80 -20.45 3.84
CA GLY A 95 4.83 -21.31 4.43
C GLY A 95 4.40 -22.78 4.56
N ASP A 96 3.21 -23.02 5.09
CA ASP A 96 2.66 -24.38 5.26
C ASP A 96 2.40 -25.05 3.90
N ALA A 97 1.82 -24.32 2.95
CA ALA A 97 1.54 -24.83 1.61
C ALA A 97 2.82 -25.22 0.86
N PHE A 98 3.93 -24.51 1.11
CA PHE A 98 5.24 -24.86 0.56
C PHE A 98 5.77 -26.16 1.18
N VAL A 99 5.71 -26.30 2.51
CA VAL A 99 6.18 -27.50 3.21
C VAL A 99 5.42 -28.74 2.74
N ASP A 100 4.10 -28.64 2.62
CA ASP A 100 3.26 -29.74 2.13
C ASP A 100 3.61 -30.12 0.69
N GLN A 101 3.88 -29.14 -0.18
CA GLN A 101 4.24 -29.39 -1.56
C GLN A 101 5.61 -30.07 -1.69
N VAL A 102 6.58 -29.66 -0.89
CA VAL A 102 7.91 -30.30 -0.83
C VAL A 102 7.79 -31.76 -0.39
N ARG A 103 6.99 -32.04 0.65
CA ARG A 103 6.76 -33.41 1.14
C ARG A 103 6.18 -34.30 0.05
N LYS A 104 5.12 -33.86 -0.62
CA LYS A 104 4.50 -34.58 -1.74
C LYS A 104 5.49 -34.85 -2.87
N SER A 105 6.33 -33.87 -3.20
CA SER A 105 7.35 -34.05 -4.25
C SER A 105 8.42 -35.08 -3.86
N ALA A 106 8.84 -35.12 -2.59
CA ALA A 106 9.81 -36.07 -2.08
C ALA A 106 9.24 -37.50 -2.01
N GLU A 107 7.97 -37.65 -1.61
CA GLU A 107 7.26 -38.94 -1.62
C GLU A 107 7.12 -39.49 -3.04
N ALA A 108 6.63 -38.66 -3.98
CA ALA A 108 6.49 -39.04 -5.38
C ALA A 108 7.83 -39.38 -6.06
N GLN A 109 8.94 -38.78 -5.61
CA GLN A 109 10.27 -39.12 -6.13
C GLN A 109 10.74 -40.48 -5.61
N LYS A 110 10.51 -40.80 -4.33
CA LYS A 110 10.81 -42.11 -3.77
C LYS A 110 10.02 -43.23 -4.42
N GLU A 111 8.75 -43.01 -4.73
CA GLU A 111 7.91 -44.00 -5.44
C GLU A 111 8.44 -44.29 -6.85
N LYS A 112 8.86 -43.24 -7.60
CA LYS A 112 9.46 -43.41 -8.92
C LYS A 112 10.82 -44.10 -8.90
N GLU A 113 11.63 -43.84 -7.88
CA GLU A 113 12.91 -44.53 -7.69
C GLU A 113 12.69 -46.01 -7.34
N ALA A 114 11.66 -46.34 -6.54
CA ALA A 114 11.31 -47.71 -6.20
C ALA A 114 10.63 -48.52 -7.33
N GLU A 115 9.95 -47.87 -8.28
CA GLU A 115 9.41 -48.52 -9.50
C GLU A 115 10.47 -48.73 -10.60
N ALA A 116 11.63 -48.06 -10.50
CA ALA A 116 12.70 -48.13 -11.49
C ALA A 116 13.77 -49.19 -11.17
N ASP A 117 13.73 -49.80 -9.97
CA ASP A 117 14.53 -50.95 -9.52
C ASP A 117 13.81 -52.28 -9.76
#